data_AF-A0A1G8TRR4-F1
#
_entry.id   AF-A0A1G8TRR4-F1
#
_cell.length_a   1.000
_cell.length_b   1.000
_cell.length_c   1.000
_cell.angle_alpha   90.00
_cell.angle_beta   90.00
_cell.angle_gamma   90.00
#
_symmetry.space_group_name_H-M   'P 1'
#
loop_
_entity.id
_entity.type
_entity.pdbx_description
1 polymer ?
#
loop_
_entity_poly.entity_id
_entity_poly.type
_entity_poly.pdbx_seq_one_letter_code
_entity_poly.pdbx_strand_id
1 'polypeptide(L)'
;MSSPDRTPTLGIGLGIALVALGIGSYVLSDFASVTALIPAVFGVVIALLGVVGRQTARQRLAVYGIGALALLGVLGSARGIPDVIALLTGGSVESTVAAVAQGSMILIGLVLLVAVARDLWSDSR
;
A
#
# COMPACT_ATOMS: atom_id res chain seq x y z
N MET A 1 17.32 -9.01 18.97
CA MET A 1 16.03 -8.53 18.47
C MET A 1 15.41 -9.63 17.63
N SER A 2 14.51 -10.41 18.23
CA SER A 2 13.79 -11.53 17.60
C SER A 2 12.81 -11.01 16.54
N SER A 3 12.65 -11.75 15.45
CA SER A 3 12.02 -11.35 14.19
C SER A 3 10.47 -11.27 14.06
N PRO A 4 9.58 -11.39 15.07
CA PRO A 4 8.12 -11.37 14.84
C PRO A 4 7.54 -10.03 14.35
N ASP A 5 8.10 -8.89 14.75
CA ASP A 5 7.39 -7.60 14.63
C ASP A 5 7.57 -6.86 13.29
N ARG A 6 8.34 -7.41 12.34
CA ARG A 6 8.75 -6.66 11.15
C ARG A 6 7.58 -6.33 10.23
N THR A 7 6.76 -7.32 9.89
CA THR A 7 5.66 -7.15 8.93
C THR A 7 4.57 -6.21 9.46
N PRO A 8 4.09 -6.33 10.71
CA PRO A 8 3.16 -5.38 11.30
C PRO A 8 3.72 -3.95 11.38
N THR A 9 4.99 -3.79 11.78
CA THR A 9 5.63 -2.47 11.88
C THR A 9 5.79 -1.81 10.50
N LEU A 10 6.18 -2.59 9.49
CA LEU A 10 6.22 -2.12 8.10
C LEU A 10 4.82 -1.75 7.60
N GLY A 11 3.79 -2.54 7.94
CA GLY A 11 2.39 -2.22 7.64
C GLY A 11 1.95 -0.88 8.23
N ILE A 12 2.30 -0.57 9.48
CA ILE A 12 2.01 0.73 10.10
C ILE A 12 2.71 1.86 9.34
N GLY A 13 4.03 1.76 9.14
CA GLY A 13 4.81 2.82 8.50
C GLY A 13 4.38 3.08 7.05
N LEU A 14 4.24 2.02 6.25
CA LEU A 14 3.84 2.12 4.85
C LEU A 14 2.36 2.48 4.71
N GLY A 15 1.49 2.03 5.62
CA GLY A 15 0.10 2.44 5.67
C GLY A 15 -0.05 3.93 5.93
N ILE A 16 0.68 4.48 6.90
CA ILE A 16 0.72 5.94 7.16
C ILE A 16 1.25 6.69 5.94
N ALA A 17 2.30 6.19 5.29
CA ALA A 17 2.84 6.81 4.07
C ALA A 17 1.80 6.85 2.94
N LEU A 18 1.02 5.78 2.74
CA LEU A 18 -0.08 5.74 1.78
C LEU A 18 -1.20 6.74 2.12
N VAL A 19 -1.51 6.92 3.41
CA VAL A 19 -2.48 7.94 3.87
C VAL A 19 -2.00 9.34 3.54
N ALA A 20 -0.76 9.66 3.93
CA ALA A 20 -0.17 10.97 3.66
C ALA A 20 -0.09 11.24 2.15
N LEU A 21 0.29 10.24 1.36
CA LEU A 21 0.37 10.35 -0.09
C LEU A 21 -1.00 10.57 -0.72
N GLY A 22 -2.01 9.78 -0.35
CA GLY A 22 -3.34 9.90 -0.95
C GLY A 22 -4.03 11.23 -0.60
N ILE A 23 -3.95 11.66 0.67
CA ILE A 23 -4.48 12.96 1.11
C ILE A 23 -3.70 14.10 0.44
N GLY A 24 -2.37 14.05 0.45
CA GLY A 24 -1.51 15.06 -0.16
C GLY A 24 -1.78 15.20 -1.66
N SER A 25 -1.91 14.08 -2.37
CA SER A 25 -2.24 14.04 -3.81
C SER A 25 -3.61 14.67 -4.10
N TYR A 26 -4.59 14.40 -3.25
CA TYR A 26 -5.94 14.96 -3.42
C TYR A 26 -5.97 16.47 -3.21
N VAL A 27 -5.30 16.97 -2.18
CA VAL A 27 -5.19 18.42 -1.91
C VAL A 27 -4.40 19.12 -3.01
N LEU A 28 -3.29 18.53 -3.48
CA LEU A 28 -2.43 19.11 -4.51
C LEU A 28 -3.07 19.11 -5.91
N SER A 29 -4.11 18.30 -6.12
CA SER A 29 -4.91 18.29 -7.35
C SER A 29 -6.11 19.21 -7.30
N ASP A 30 -6.18 20.15 -6.35
CA ASP A 30 -7.36 21.01 -6.13
C ASP A 30 -8.65 20.19 -6.00
N PHE A 31 -8.57 19.02 -5.36
CA PHE A 31 -9.69 18.10 -5.17
C PHE A 31 -10.27 17.51 -6.47
N ALA A 32 -9.55 17.61 -7.59
CA ALA A 32 -10.00 17.12 -8.89
C ALA A 32 -9.95 15.59 -9.01
N SER A 33 -9.08 14.91 -8.24
CA SER A 33 -8.85 13.47 -8.39
C SER A 33 -9.24 12.66 -7.15
N VAL A 34 -10.53 12.29 -7.07
CA VAL A 34 -11.07 11.45 -5.97
C VAL A 34 -10.41 10.06 -5.94
N THR A 35 -9.92 9.57 -7.08
CA THR A 35 -9.20 8.29 -7.14
C THR A 35 -7.85 8.32 -6.40
N ALA A 36 -7.26 9.50 -6.20
CA ALA A 36 -6.06 9.66 -5.37
C ALA A 36 -6.30 9.34 -3.88
N LEU A 37 -7.55 9.30 -3.42
CA LEU A 37 -7.91 8.89 -2.06
C LEU A 37 -7.87 7.37 -1.84
N ILE A 38 -7.89 6.57 -2.90
CA ILE A 38 -7.87 5.10 -2.80
C ILE A 38 -6.64 4.62 -2.01
N PRO A 39 -5.40 5.05 -2.32
CA PRO A 39 -4.23 4.76 -1.49
C PRO A 39 -4.43 5.07 -0.02
N ALA A 40 -5.08 6.20 0.31
CA ALA A 40 -5.28 6.60 1.69
C ALA A 40 -6.23 5.64 2.43
N VAL A 41 -7.33 5.23 1.80
CA VAL A 41 -8.25 4.25 2.41
C VAL A 41 -7.53 2.94 2.70
N PHE A 42 -6.78 2.41 1.74
CA PHE A 42 -5.98 1.20 1.95
C PHE A 42 -4.92 1.40 3.04
N GLY A 43 -4.24 2.55 3.04
CA GLY A 43 -3.23 2.91 4.02
C GLY A 43 -3.77 2.91 5.45
N VAL A 44 -4.97 3.45 5.68
CA VAL A 44 -5.63 3.41 6.99
C VAL A 44 -5.87 1.97 7.43
N VAL A 45 -6.46 1.14 6.58
CA VAL A 45 -6.79 -0.25 6.96
C VAL A 45 -5.52 -1.07 7.21
N ILE A 46 -4.49 -0.91 6.38
CA ILE A 46 -3.19 -1.59 6.55
C ILE A 46 -2.52 -1.14 7.87
N ALA A 47 -2.54 0.16 8.18
CA ALA A 47 -1.97 0.67 9.41
C ALA A 47 -2.71 0.13 10.65
N LEU A 48 -4.04 0.10 10.61
CA LEU A 48 -4.86 -0.47 11.68
C LEU A 48 -4.57 -1.96 11.90
N LEU A 49 -4.48 -2.74 10.82
CA LEU A 49 -4.10 -4.16 10.90
C LEU A 49 -2.69 -4.32 11.47
N GLY A 50 -1.74 -3.45 11.11
CA GLY A 50 -0.40 -3.45 11.69
C GLY A 50 -0.42 -3.18 13.20
N VAL A 51 -1.22 -2.22 13.68
CA VAL A 51 -1.37 -1.94 15.12
C VAL A 51 -2.01 -3.13 15.84
N VAL A 52 -3.12 -3.66 15.32
CA VAL A 52 -3.83 -4.81 15.91
C VAL A 52 -2.94 -6.05 15.93
N GLY A 53 -2.16 -6.27 14.87
CA GLY A 53 -1.22 -7.37 14.73
C GLY A 53 -0.09 -7.36 15.75
N ARG A 54 0.31 -6.17 16.25
CA ARG A 54 1.29 -6.04 17.34
C ARG A 54 0.71 -6.30 18.73
N GLN A 55 -0.57 -6.03 18.93
CA GLN A 55 -1.18 -6.07 20.27
C GLN A 55 -1.86 -7.42 20.59
N THR A 56 -2.15 -8.24 19.57
CA THR A 56 -2.99 -9.42 19.73
C THR A 56 -2.22 -10.70 19.48
N ALA A 57 -2.55 -11.78 20.19
CA ALA A 57 -2.08 -13.14 19.87
C ALA A 57 -2.48 -13.63 18.46
N ARG A 58 -3.33 -12.88 17.74
CA ARG A 58 -3.80 -13.11 16.37
C ARG A 58 -2.93 -12.43 15.30
N GLN A 59 -1.64 -12.25 15.58
CA GLN A 59 -0.68 -11.62 14.67
C GLN A 59 -0.73 -12.21 13.25
N ARG A 60 -0.86 -13.54 13.10
CA ARG A 60 -0.96 -14.21 11.79
C ARG A 60 -2.15 -13.72 10.96
N LEU A 61 -3.33 -13.52 11.58
CA LEU A 61 -4.50 -13.00 10.87
C LEU A 61 -4.28 -11.57 10.37
N ALA A 62 -3.60 -10.74 11.15
CA ALA A 62 -3.22 -9.38 10.73
C ALA A 62 -2.26 -9.42 9.55
N VAL A 63 -1.25 -10.29 9.56
CA VAL A 63 -0.30 -10.47 8.46
C VAL A 63 -1.01 -10.94 7.17
N TYR A 64 -1.93 -11.91 7.26
CA TYR A 64 -2.73 -12.33 6.11
C TYR A 64 -3.64 -11.21 5.59
N GLY A 65 -4.24 -10.43 6.49
CA GLY A 65 -5.05 -9.27 6.12
C GLY A 65 -4.25 -8.19 5.38
N ILE A 66 -3.05 -7.87 5.87
CA ILE A 66 -2.12 -6.94 5.21
C ILE A 66 -1.74 -7.47 3.82
N GLY A 67 -1.42 -8.76 3.71
CA GLY A 67 -1.11 -9.40 2.43
C GLY A 67 -2.28 -9.35 1.43
N ALA A 68 -3.50 -9.67 1.88
CA ALA A 68 -4.69 -9.63 1.06
C ALA A 68 -4.98 -8.22 0.54
N LEU A 69 -4.90 -7.21 1.41
CA LEU A 69 -5.09 -5.81 1.02
C LEU A 69 -3.99 -5.30 0.08
N ALA A 70 -2.74 -5.69 0.33
CA ALA A 70 -1.64 -5.35 -0.57
C ALA A 70 -1.86 -5.97 -1.96
N LEU A 71 -2.31 -7.22 -2.03
CA LEU A 71 -2.63 -7.89 -3.29
C LEU A 71 -3.78 -7.18 -4.03
N LEU A 72 -4.87 -6.87 -3.32
CA LEU A 72 -6.00 -6.13 -3.87
C LEU A 72 -5.60 -4.72 -4.31
N GLY A 73 -4.71 -4.06 -3.57
CA GLY A 73 -4.18 -2.76 -3.91
C GLY A 73 -3.37 -2.76 -5.20
N VAL A 74 -2.49 -3.75 -5.36
CA VAL A 74 -1.71 -3.95 -6.59
C VAL A 74 -2.63 -4.26 -7.77
N LEU A 75 -3.55 -5.22 -7.63
CA LEU A 75 -4.47 -5.61 -8.70
C LEU A 75 -5.44 -4.48 -9.07
N GLY A 76 -6.01 -3.78 -8.08
CA GLY A 76 -6.91 -2.66 -8.29
C GLY A 76 -6.24 -1.42 -8.90
N SER A 77 -4.92 -1.31 -8.73
CA SER A 77 -4.10 -0.25 -9.33
C SER A 77 -3.47 -0.67 -10.66
N ALA A 78 -3.56 -1.95 -11.06
CA ALA A 78 -2.97 -2.45 -12.31
C ALA A 78 -3.52 -1.76 -13.56
N ARG A 79 -4.78 -1.30 -13.51
CA ARG A 79 -5.39 -0.47 -14.56
C ARG A 79 -4.66 0.85 -14.83
N GLY A 80 -3.89 1.33 -13.84
CA GLY A 80 -3.08 2.54 -13.92
C GLY A 80 -1.69 2.36 -14.51
N ILE A 81 -1.27 1.11 -14.76
CA ILE A 81 0.07 0.81 -15.27
C ILE A 81 0.37 1.54 -16.60
N PRO A 82 -0.55 1.58 -17.59
CA PRO A 82 -0.29 2.31 -18.84
C PRO A 82 -0.03 3.79 -18.60
N ASP A 83 -0.80 4.44 -17.72
CA ASP A 83 -0.63 5.86 -17.40
C ASP A 83 0.68 6.12 -16.67
N VAL A 84 1.06 5.24 -15.74
CA VAL A 84 2.36 5.31 -15.06
C VAL A 84 3.50 5.18 -16.07
N ILE A 85 3.42 4.24 -17.01
CA ILE A 85 4.45 4.07 -18.05
C ILE A 85 4.49 5.29 -18.97
N ALA A 86 3.34 5.80 -19.42
CA ALA A 86 3.25 6.97 -20.26
C ALA A 86 3.88 8.20 -19.60
N LEU A 87 3.63 8.43 -18.30
CA LEU A 87 4.31 9.48 -17.54
C LEU A 87 5.82 9.32 -17.52
N LEU A 88 6.31 8.11 -17.28
CA LEU A 88 7.75 7.84 -17.19
C LEU A 88 8.46 8.00 -18.55
N THR A 89 7.75 7.78 -19.65
CA THR A 89 8.27 7.97 -21.02
C THR A 89 8.04 9.38 -21.57
N GLY A 90 7.45 10.29 -20.80
CA GLY A 90 7.18 11.68 -21.19
C GLY A 90 5.91 11.86 -22.04
N GLY A 91 5.04 10.85 -22.10
CA GLY A 91 3.73 10.93 -22.73
C GLY A 91 2.71 11.74 -21.92
N SER A 92 1.61 12.13 -22.56
CA SER A 92 0.48 12.77 -21.90
C SER A 92 -0.41 11.73 -21.22
N VAL A 93 -0.85 12.04 -20.01
CA VAL A 93 -1.82 11.25 -19.24
C VAL A 93 -3.00 12.12 -18.85
N GLU A 94 -4.16 11.50 -18.70
CA GLU A 94 -5.40 12.21 -18.34
C GLU A 94 -5.32 12.84 -16.94
N SER A 95 -4.62 12.18 -16.00
CA SER A 95 -4.34 12.74 -14.68
C SER A 95 -2.99 12.26 -14.15
N THR A 96 -2.02 13.16 -14.12
CA THR A 96 -0.69 12.88 -13.55
C THR A 96 -0.77 12.43 -12.11
N VAL A 97 -1.68 13.05 -11.34
CA VAL A 97 -1.86 12.76 -9.92
C VAL A 97 -2.42 11.35 -9.71
N ALA A 98 -3.41 10.92 -10.50
CA ALA A 98 -3.97 9.59 -10.40
C ALA A 98 -2.92 8.50 -10.70
N ALA A 99 -2.10 8.73 -11.73
CA ALA A 99 -1.05 7.79 -12.09
C ALA A 99 0.06 7.72 -11.03
N VAL A 100 0.51 8.85 -10.45
CA VAL A 100 1.46 8.83 -9.33
C VAL A 100 0.90 8.11 -8.11
N ALA A 101 -0.39 8.33 -7.79
CA ALA A 101 -1.08 7.66 -6.69
C ALA A 101 -1.15 6.15 -6.91
N GLN A 102 -1.52 5.71 -8.12
CA GLN A 102 -1.60 4.29 -8.50
C GLN A 102 -0.22 3.63 -8.52
N GLY A 103 0.80 4.30 -9.07
CA GLY A 103 2.18 3.80 -9.08
C GLY A 103 2.72 3.61 -7.66
N SER A 104 2.44 4.57 -6.77
CA SER A 104 2.83 4.48 -5.36
C SER A 104 2.12 3.34 -4.63
N MET A 105 0.83 3.14 -4.90
CA MET A 105 0.05 2.03 -4.34
C MET A 105 0.60 0.67 -4.79
N ILE A 106 0.95 0.52 -6.07
CA ILE A 106 1.57 -0.71 -6.59
C ILE A 106 2.90 -0.95 -5.89
N LEU A 107 3.77 0.06 -5.83
CA LEU A 107 5.11 -0.08 -5.27
C LEU A 107 5.07 -0.46 -3.78
N ILE A 108 4.25 0.24 -3.00
CA ILE A 108 4.09 -0.05 -1.57
C ILE A 108 3.41 -1.41 -1.36
N GLY A 109 2.39 -1.74 -2.17
CA GLY A 109 1.73 -3.04 -2.14
C GLY A 109 2.70 -4.19 -2.42
N LEU A 110 3.58 -4.07 -3.41
CA LEU A 110 4.62 -5.06 -3.70
C LEU A 110 5.60 -5.22 -2.53
N VAL A 111 6.04 -4.11 -1.91
CA VAL A 111 6.91 -4.16 -0.73
C VAL A 111 6.24 -4.93 0.42
N LEU A 112 4.96 -4.67 0.68
CA LEU A 112 4.19 -5.38 1.71
C LEU A 112 4.00 -6.87 1.37
N LEU A 113 3.72 -7.22 0.11
CA LEU A 113 3.62 -8.61 -0.32
C LEU A 113 4.93 -9.37 -0.12
N VAL A 114 6.07 -8.75 -0.46
CA VAL A 114 7.40 -9.35 -0.22
C VAL A 114 7.66 -9.53 1.27
N ALA A 115 7.28 -8.55 2.11
CA ALA A 115 7.40 -8.67 3.56
C ALA A 115 6.56 -9.83 4.12
N VAL A 116 5.29 -9.93 3.71
CA VAL A 116 4.38 -11.02 4.10
C VAL A 116 4.89 -12.38 3.63
N ALA A 117 5.37 -12.50 2.39
CA ALA A 117 5.93 -13.74 1.86
C ALA A 117 7.16 -14.21 2.63
N ARG A 118 8.05 -13.28 3.03
CA ARG A 118 9.21 -13.58 3.87
C ARG A 118 8.80 -14.04 5.26
N ASP A 119 7.79 -13.41 5.84
CA ASP A 119 7.22 -13.78 7.15
C ASP A 119 6.72 -15.24 7.11
N LEU A 120 5.91 -15.58 6.09
CA LEU A 120 5.36 -16.92 5.89
C LEU A 120 6.43 -18.01 5.68
N TRP A 121 7.48 -17.69 4.92
CA TRP A 121 8.58 -18.64 4.72
C TRP A 121 9.35 -18.86 6.03
N SER A 122 9.58 -17.81 6.82
CA SER A 122 10.30 -17.93 8.08
C SER A 122 9.55 -18.76 9.14
N ASP A 123 8.22 -18.76 9.09
CA ASP A 123 7.35 -19.50 10.02
C ASP A 123 7.25 -21.00 9.66
N SER A 124 7.72 -21.39 8.46
CA SER A 124 7.68 -22.77 7.95
C SER A 124 9.01 -23.55 8.13
N ARG A 125 10.04 -22.93 8.72
CA ARG A 125 11.34 -23.56 9.03
C ARG A 125 11.51 -23.74 10.52
#